data_AF-X1GVY3-F1
#
_entry.id   AF-X1GVY3-F1
#
_cell.length_a   1.000
_cell.length_b   1.000
_cell.length_c   1.000
_cell.angle_alpha   90.00
_cell.angle_beta   90.00
_cell.angle_gamma   90.00
#
_symmetry.space_group_name_H-M   'P 1'
#
loop_
_entity.id
_entity.type
_entity.pdbx_description
1 polymer ?
#
loop_
_entity_poly.entity_id
_entity_poly.type
_entity_poly.pdbx_seq_one_letter_code
_entity_poly.pdbx_strand_id
1 'polypeptide(L)'
;DFTDFTDADLSGGSGSDWTITGTNDVALKDGTANIVDHLSFTATTPTGYEVDTNWEFDTRFTGTGGKNGTDVYYITEAAVLVQAGAVAPTASFGTASINESATDTAENVLTVAGDTFGLAGALTVDTHYTISGLPTGVTVSSFNSASDGGTTATLTLAGTPTTPLTANETITVVIKAAALTGALDSGAATFDIADEVVVATPSPSSVDESDTLNQVFTITLTKDQLTAASDADSIEAAITLGGDLTGLTKGTVEKTSLSVYTIQLTGDLDYSTGSGTITLAASQLMDSEDA
;
A
#
# COMPACT_ATOMS: atom_id res chain seq x y z
N ASP A 1 -1.56 -55.78 28.72
CA ASP A 1 -1.07 -54.68 29.55
C ASP A 1 -1.96 -53.48 29.38
N PHE A 2 -2.13 -52.69 30.43
CA PHE A 2 -2.62 -51.33 30.33
C PHE A 2 -1.44 -50.47 29.86
N THR A 3 -1.28 -50.32 28.55
CA THR A 3 -0.30 -49.37 28.00
C THR A 3 -0.95 -47.99 28.10
N ASP A 4 -0.63 -47.28 29.19
CA ASP A 4 -0.88 -45.85 29.30
C ASP A 4 0.21 -45.11 28.52
N PHE A 5 -0.16 -44.17 27.66
CA PHE A 5 0.76 -43.42 26.80
C PHE A 5 1.59 -42.37 27.55
N THR A 6 1.72 -42.50 28.87
CA THR A 6 2.51 -41.58 29.70
C THR A 6 4.02 -41.65 29.41
N ASP A 7 4.47 -42.63 28.64
CA ASP A 7 5.86 -42.81 28.17
C ASP A 7 6.07 -42.55 26.66
N ALA A 8 5.04 -42.08 25.94
CA ALA A 8 5.19 -41.71 24.54
C ALA A 8 6.16 -40.52 24.40
N ASP A 9 7.30 -40.75 23.76
CA ASP A 9 8.35 -39.74 23.55
C ASP A 9 8.32 -39.20 22.11
N LEU A 10 8.32 -37.88 21.94
CA LEU A 10 8.44 -37.20 20.65
C LEU A 10 9.93 -36.96 20.36
N SER A 11 10.47 -37.60 19.32
CA SER A 11 11.84 -37.32 18.87
C SER A 11 11.87 -36.87 17.41
N GLY A 12 12.39 -35.67 17.17
CA GLY A 12 12.55 -35.07 15.84
C GLY A 12 11.75 -33.78 15.63
N GLY A 13 12.36 -32.79 14.97
CA GLY A 13 11.73 -31.56 14.50
C GLY A 13 11.04 -30.70 15.57
N SER A 14 11.81 -29.94 16.38
CA SER A 14 11.29 -28.88 17.29
C SER A 14 10.00 -29.25 18.07
N GLY A 15 9.83 -30.53 18.40
CA GLY A 15 8.58 -31.14 18.87
C GLY A 15 8.24 -30.92 20.34
N SER A 16 8.75 -29.86 20.98
CA SER A 16 8.45 -29.56 22.39
C SER A 16 7.01 -29.11 22.63
N ASP A 17 6.29 -28.71 21.57
CA ASP A 17 5.02 -27.98 21.67
C ASP A 17 3.83 -28.75 21.05
N TRP A 18 4.02 -30.04 20.75
CA TRP A 18 2.96 -30.90 20.23
C TRP A 18 2.18 -31.53 21.39
N THR A 19 0.85 -31.43 21.37
CA THR A 19 -0.01 -32.17 22.29
C THR A 19 -0.46 -33.46 21.62
N ILE A 20 -0.10 -34.61 22.20
CA ILE A 20 -0.59 -35.93 21.79
C ILE A 20 -1.50 -36.47 22.89
N THR A 21 -2.72 -36.85 22.52
CA THR A 21 -3.67 -37.51 23.43
C THR A 21 -4.23 -38.75 22.74
N GLY A 22 -4.32 -39.86 23.47
CA GLY A 22 -4.90 -41.12 22.98
C GLY A 22 -5.42 -42.00 24.10
N THR A 23 -6.29 -42.94 23.76
CA THR A 23 -6.83 -43.97 24.66
C THR A 23 -6.63 -45.35 24.05
N ASN A 24 -6.41 -46.36 24.88
CA ASN A 24 -6.55 -47.76 24.49
C ASN A 24 -8.00 -48.17 24.77
N ASP A 25 -8.77 -48.46 23.72
CA ASP A 25 -10.22 -48.65 23.86
C ASP A 25 -10.62 -50.02 24.44
N VAL A 26 -9.74 -51.04 24.45
CA VAL A 26 -10.10 -52.36 24.97
C VAL A 26 -8.91 -53.09 25.59
N ALA A 27 -8.92 -53.24 26.91
CA ALA A 27 -8.02 -54.17 27.61
C ALA A 27 -8.11 -55.57 26.98
N LEU A 28 -6.99 -56.07 26.46
CA LEU A 28 -6.89 -57.40 25.85
C LEU A 28 -7.39 -58.46 26.84
N LYS A 29 -8.56 -59.05 26.60
CA LYS A 29 -9.13 -60.09 27.47
C LYS A 29 -8.63 -61.47 27.02
N ASP A 30 -8.20 -62.28 27.99
CA ASP A 30 -7.66 -63.62 27.74
C ASP A 30 -8.73 -64.49 27.02
N GLY A 31 -8.36 -65.10 25.89
CA GLY A 31 -9.21 -66.08 25.17
C GLY A 31 -9.91 -65.61 23.90
N THR A 32 -9.74 -64.36 23.43
CA THR A 32 -10.28 -63.91 22.14
C THR A 32 -9.39 -64.29 20.95
N ALA A 33 -9.97 -64.92 19.93
CA ALA A 33 -9.28 -65.16 18.65
C ALA A 33 -9.21 -63.85 17.85
N ASN A 34 -8.02 -63.51 17.37
CA ASN A 34 -7.65 -62.22 16.74
C ASN A 34 -7.74 -61.04 17.72
N ILE A 35 -6.65 -60.82 18.44
CA ILE A 35 -6.51 -59.67 19.34
C ILE A 35 -6.12 -58.46 18.47
N VAL A 36 -7.09 -57.56 18.24
CA VAL A 36 -6.84 -56.27 17.59
C VAL A 36 -6.82 -55.19 18.67
N ASP A 37 -5.73 -54.45 18.76
CA ASP A 37 -5.62 -53.27 19.61
C ASP A 37 -5.72 -52.01 18.73
N HIS A 38 -6.62 -51.10 19.11
CA HIS A 38 -6.87 -49.85 18.38
C HIS A 38 -6.20 -48.71 19.15
N LEU A 39 -5.23 -48.07 18.50
CA LEU A 39 -4.47 -46.96 19.04
C LEU A 39 -4.85 -45.73 18.24
N SER A 40 -5.61 -44.83 18.84
CA SER A 40 -5.99 -43.57 18.22
C SER A 40 -5.30 -42.41 18.94
N PHE A 41 -4.65 -41.52 18.19
CA PHE A 41 -4.09 -40.29 18.75
C PHE A 41 -4.43 -39.06 17.91
N THR A 42 -4.56 -37.93 18.61
CA THR A 42 -4.71 -36.61 17.99
C THR A 42 -3.41 -35.83 18.18
N ALA A 43 -2.90 -35.25 17.10
CA ALA A 43 -1.73 -34.39 17.10
C ALA A 43 -2.11 -33.00 16.55
N THR A 44 -1.70 -31.91 17.22
CA THR A 44 -1.96 -30.54 16.77
C THR A 44 -0.63 -29.81 16.52
N THR A 45 -0.47 -29.20 15.36
CA THR A 45 0.74 -28.43 15.04
C THR A 45 0.81 -27.13 15.86
N PRO A 46 2.02 -26.63 16.19
CA PRO A 46 2.18 -25.29 16.71
C PRO A 46 1.73 -24.23 15.69
N THR A 47 1.40 -23.03 16.16
CA THR A 47 1.08 -21.90 15.30
C THR A 47 2.27 -21.55 14.39
N GLY A 48 2.03 -21.35 13.08
CA GLY A 48 3.06 -20.98 12.11
C GLY A 48 3.69 -22.13 11.31
N TYR A 49 3.22 -23.37 11.48
CA TYR A 49 3.61 -24.50 10.64
C TYR A 49 2.73 -24.60 9.39
N GLU A 50 3.33 -24.75 8.21
CA GLU A 50 2.63 -24.85 6.93
C GLU A 50 2.27 -26.31 6.57
N VAL A 51 1.16 -26.46 5.84
CA VAL A 51 0.60 -27.75 5.35
C VAL A 51 1.53 -28.53 4.42
N ASP A 52 2.59 -27.89 3.91
CA ASP A 52 3.53 -28.48 2.95
C ASP A 52 4.77 -29.10 3.62
N THR A 53 4.82 -29.12 4.95
CA THR A 53 5.88 -29.83 5.66
C THR A 53 5.57 -31.33 5.72
N ASN A 54 6.48 -32.16 5.19
CA ASN A 54 6.39 -33.61 5.31
C ASN A 54 6.55 -33.99 6.80
N TRP A 55 5.52 -34.60 7.39
CA TRP A 55 5.58 -35.15 8.74
C TRP A 55 5.67 -36.66 8.70
N GLU A 56 6.48 -37.21 9.59
CA GLU A 56 6.58 -38.65 9.83
C GLU A 56 6.26 -38.91 11.30
N PHE A 57 5.29 -39.79 11.56
CA PHE A 57 5.02 -40.31 12.89
C PHE A 57 5.71 -41.67 13.00
N ASP A 58 6.82 -41.73 13.73
CA ASP A 58 7.49 -43.00 14.08
C ASP A 58 6.79 -43.59 15.32
N THR A 59 5.95 -44.60 15.12
CA THR A 59 5.31 -45.33 16.23
C THR A 59 6.12 -46.58 16.56
N ARG A 60 6.72 -46.61 17.75
CA ARG A 60 7.48 -47.77 18.24
C ARG A 60 6.73 -48.48 19.35
N PHE A 61 6.47 -49.76 19.15
CA PHE A 61 5.86 -50.62 20.16
C PHE A 61 6.93 -51.49 20.83
N THR A 62 7.05 -51.38 22.15
CA THR A 62 7.82 -52.34 22.95
C THR A 62 6.87 -53.01 23.93
N GLY A 63 6.85 -54.35 23.95
CA GLY A 63 6.03 -55.13 24.87
C GLY A 63 6.77 -56.34 25.40
N THR A 64 6.49 -56.70 26.65
CA THR A 64 6.97 -57.94 27.28
C THR A 64 5.77 -58.79 27.68
N GLY A 65 5.76 -60.08 27.32
CA GLY A 65 4.72 -61.02 27.78
C GLY A 65 3.75 -61.55 26.72
N GLY A 66 4.04 -61.37 25.42
CA GLY A 66 3.27 -62.05 24.37
C GLY A 66 3.32 -63.57 24.52
N LYS A 67 2.16 -64.23 24.66
CA LYS A 67 2.09 -65.70 24.56
C LYS A 67 2.54 -66.11 23.16
N ASN A 68 3.49 -67.04 23.06
CA ASN A 68 3.88 -67.66 21.80
C ASN A 68 2.65 -68.18 21.05
N GLY A 69 2.44 -67.73 19.81
CA GLY A 69 1.48 -68.34 18.87
C GLY A 69 0.16 -67.61 18.62
N THR A 70 0.01 -66.36 19.04
CA THR A 70 -1.13 -65.51 18.63
C THR A 70 -0.61 -64.24 17.95
N ASP A 71 -0.93 -64.07 16.68
CA ASP A 71 -0.69 -62.82 15.97
C ASP A 71 -1.52 -61.70 16.64
N VAL A 72 -0.84 -60.66 17.09
CA VAL A 72 -1.48 -59.43 17.58
C VAL A 72 -1.46 -58.45 16.43
N TYR A 73 -2.64 -57.91 16.09
CA TYR A 73 -2.78 -56.92 15.04
C TYR A 73 -2.93 -55.55 15.69
N TYR A 74 -2.01 -54.63 15.39
CA TYR A 74 -2.09 -53.25 15.82
C TYR A 74 -2.66 -52.40 14.69
N ILE A 75 -3.71 -51.64 14.98
CA ILE A 75 -4.21 -50.61 14.09
C ILE A 75 -3.90 -49.26 14.74
N THR A 76 -3.14 -48.43 14.02
CA THR A 76 -2.84 -47.06 14.44
C THR A 76 -3.63 -46.10 13.56
N GLU A 77 -4.46 -45.27 14.19
CA GLU A 77 -5.20 -44.20 13.53
C GLU A 77 -4.71 -42.85 14.08
N ALA A 78 -4.29 -41.96 13.19
CA ALA A 78 -3.82 -40.63 13.54
C ALA A 78 -4.77 -39.57 12.98
N ALA A 79 -5.19 -38.64 13.83
CA ALA A 79 -5.87 -37.41 13.41
C ALA A 79 -4.92 -36.23 13.61
N VAL A 80 -4.49 -35.60 12.52
CA VAL A 80 -3.61 -34.42 12.55
C VAL A 80 -4.44 -33.17 12.32
N LEU A 81 -4.45 -32.28 13.32
CA LEU A 81 -4.99 -30.94 13.17
C LEU A 81 -3.86 -29.98 12.83
N VAL A 82 -3.85 -29.50 11.59
CA VAL A 82 -2.94 -28.44 11.16
C VAL A 82 -3.54 -27.10 11.54
N GLN A 83 -2.88 -26.37 12.44
CA GLN A 83 -3.23 -24.98 12.66
C GLN A 83 -2.92 -24.19 11.40
N ALA A 84 -3.89 -23.44 10.89
CA ALA A 84 -3.65 -22.54 9.77
C ALA A 84 -2.50 -21.60 10.12
N GLY A 85 -1.51 -21.49 9.23
CA GLY A 85 -0.50 -20.45 9.34
C GLY A 85 -1.16 -19.09 9.49
N ALA A 86 -0.59 -18.23 10.34
CA ALA A 86 -1.08 -16.86 10.46
C ALA A 86 -0.93 -16.18 9.10
N VAL A 87 -2.05 -15.79 8.49
CA VAL A 87 -2.06 -15.04 7.24
C VAL A 87 -1.91 -13.57 7.58
N ALA A 88 -0.91 -12.91 7.01
CA ALA A 88 -0.74 -11.47 7.20
C ALA A 88 -2.00 -10.73 6.72
N PRO A 89 -2.51 -9.76 7.49
CA PRO A 89 -3.66 -8.99 7.07
C PRO A 89 -3.34 -8.16 5.83
N THR A 90 -4.32 -7.88 5.00
CA THR A 90 -4.14 -6.98 3.84
C THR A 90 -4.56 -5.57 4.21
N ALA A 91 -3.86 -4.57 3.67
CA ALA A 91 -4.21 -3.17 3.84
C ALA A 91 -4.44 -2.52 2.48
N SER A 92 -5.40 -1.59 2.39
CA SER A 92 -5.70 -0.86 1.16
C SER A 92 -6.25 0.54 1.46
N PHE A 93 -5.92 1.51 0.63
CA PHE A 93 -6.49 2.84 0.68
C PHE A 93 -7.81 2.92 -0.09
N GLY A 94 -8.75 3.74 0.41
CA GLY A 94 -10.04 3.98 -0.23
C GLY A 94 -9.92 4.87 -1.48
N THR A 95 -8.96 5.79 -1.52
CA THR A 95 -8.62 6.57 -2.72
C THR A 95 -7.30 6.11 -3.30
N ALA A 96 -7.31 5.79 -4.59
CA ALA A 96 -6.13 5.32 -5.32
C ALA A 96 -5.15 6.44 -5.67
N SER A 97 -5.61 7.69 -5.76
CA SER A 97 -4.74 8.84 -5.97
C SER A 97 -5.25 10.14 -5.33
N ILE A 98 -4.32 11.06 -5.08
CA ILE A 98 -4.53 12.45 -4.67
C ILE A 98 -3.77 13.33 -5.66
N ASN A 99 -4.34 14.43 -6.14
CA ASN A 99 -3.60 15.36 -7.00
C ASN A 99 -2.55 16.11 -6.18
N GLU A 100 -1.37 16.40 -6.75
CA GLU A 100 -0.29 17.09 -6.04
C GLU A 100 -0.72 18.42 -5.38
N SER A 101 -1.56 19.23 -6.04
CA SER A 101 -2.08 20.50 -5.50
C SER A 101 -3.10 20.34 -4.37
N ALA A 102 -3.64 19.13 -4.20
CA ALA A 102 -4.64 18.81 -3.19
C ALA A 102 -4.06 18.01 -2.02
N THR A 103 -2.73 17.93 -1.90
CA THR A 103 -2.04 17.16 -0.85
C THR A 103 -2.13 17.81 0.53
N ASP A 104 -2.15 19.14 0.62
CA ASP A 104 -2.29 19.81 1.90
C ASP A 104 -3.68 19.54 2.51
N THR A 105 -3.70 19.00 3.72
CA THR A 105 -4.89 18.52 4.44
C THR A 105 -5.62 17.33 3.79
N ALA A 106 -5.02 16.66 2.81
CA ALA A 106 -5.63 15.50 2.15
C ALA A 106 -5.84 14.36 3.14
N GLU A 107 -7.04 13.77 3.14
CA GLU A 107 -7.35 12.57 3.92
C GLU A 107 -7.48 11.34 3.02
N ASN A 108 -6.82 10.25 3.41
CA ASN A 108 -6.97 8.94 2.78
C ASN A 108 -7.27 7.88 3.84
N VAL A 109 -8.38 7.16 3.66
CA VAL A 109 -8.81 6.12 4.60
C VAL A 109 -8.17 4.80 4.22
N LEU A 110 -7.34 4.26 5.12
CA LEU A 110 -6.80 2.91 5.03
C LEU A 110 -7.75 1.93 5.72
N THR A 111 -7.99 0.79 5.06
CA THR A 111 -8.74 -0.34 5.60
C THR A 111 -7.83 -1.55 5.72
N VAL A 112 -7.90 -2.25 6.85
CA VAL A 112 -7.21 -3.53 7.12
C VAL A 112 -8.23 -4.66 7.06
N ALA A 113 -7.94 -5.71 6.30
CA ALA A 113 -8.75 -6.93 6.23
C ALA A 113 -7.99 -8.13 6.80
N GLY A 114 -8.68 -8.93 7.60
CA GLY A 114 -8.10 -10.10 8.29
C GLY A 114 -7.57 -9.81 9.70
N ASP A 115 -7.63 -8.56 10.16
CA ASP A 115 -7.24 -8.14 11.51
C ASP A 115 -7.99 -6.84 11.91
N THR A 116 -7.76 -6.37 13.13
CA THR A 116 -8.28 -5.10 13.68
C THR A 116 -7.17 -4.32 14.37
N PHE A 117 -7.37 -3.01 14.52
CA PHE A 117 -6.48 -2.17 15.32
C PHE A 117 -6.67 -2.46 16.81
N GLY A 118 -5.56 -2.61 17.55
CA GLY A 118 -5.57 -2.86 19.00
C GLY A 118 -5.59 -1.60 19.87
N LEU A 119 -5.78 -0.43 19.24
CA LEU A 119 -5.85 0.87 19.92
C LEU A 119 -6.68 1.85 19.10
N ALA A 120 -7.21 2.88 19.76
CA ALA A 120 -7.87 4.02 19.13
C ALA A 120 -6.96 5.25 19.14
N GLY A 121 -7.00 6.05 18.07
CA GLY A 121 -6.31 7.34 18.01
C GLY A 121 -4.97 7.29 17.29
N ALA A 122 -4.04 8.16 17.72
CA ALA A 122 -2.83 8.46 16.97
C ALA A 122 -1.89 7.26 16.85
N LEU A 123 -1.59 6.91 15.60
CA LEU A 123 -0.54 5.99 15.20
C LEU A 123 0.75 6.78 14.97
N THR A 124 1.87 6.19 15.33
CA THR A 124 3.20 6.80 15.19
C THR A 124 4.05 6.03 14.19
N VAL A 125 4.82 6.75 13.39
CA VAL A 125 5.74 6.16 12.43
C VAL A 125 6.78 5.29 13.14
N ASP A 126 7.24 4.24 12.47
CA ASP A 126 8.18 3.19 12.88
C ASP A 126 7.72 2.30 14.04
N THR A 127 6.74 2.74 14.85
CA THR A 127 6.12 1.92 15.89
C THR A 127 4.87 1.23 15.36
N HIS A 128 3.92 2.01 14.85
CA HIS A 128 2.59 1.54 14.45
C HIS A 128 2.46 1.38 12.93
N TYR A 129 3.23 2.13 12.16
CA TYR A 129 3.26 2.02 10.70
C TYR A 129 4.61 2.47 10.14
N THR A 130 4.92 2.07 8.92
CA THR A 130 5.98 2.69 8.11
C THR A 130 5.38 3.34 6.88
N ILE A 131 5.93 4.47 6.45
CA ILE A 131 5.53 5.17 5.23
C ILE A 131 6.77 5.50 4.39
N SER A 132 6.66 5.42 3.07
CA SER A 132 7.73 5.75 2.12
C SER A 132 7.15 6.29 0.82
N GLY A 133 8.00 6.94 0.01
CA GLY A 133 7.62 7.52 -1.28
C GLY A 133 7.02 8.93 -1.19
N LEU A 134 6.99 9.56 -0.01
CA LEU A 134 6.51 10.94 0.13
C LEU A 134 7.42 11.90 -0.67
N PRO A 135 6.86 12.73 -1.56
CA PRO A 135 7.59 13.81 -2.21
C PRO A 135 8.17 14.78 -1.18
N THR A 136 9.27 15.43 -1.54
CA THR A 136 9.84 16.49 -0.70
C THR A 136 8.81 17.60 -0.52
N GLY A 137 8.58 18.05 0.71
CA GLY A 137 7.53 19.04 1.05
C GLY A 137 6.25 18.44 1.61
N VAL A 138 5.96 17.17 1.30
CA VAL A 138 4.78 16.47 1.83
C VAL A 138 5.14 15.71 3.11
N THR A 139 4.31 15.87 4.14
CA THR A 139 4.47 15.18 5.43
C THR A 139 3.17 14.52 5.87
N VAL A 140 3.27 13.58 6.82
CA VAL A 140 2.08 13.05 7.51
C VAL A 140 1.73 14.01 8.65
N SER A 141 0.59 14.68 8.54
CA SER A 141 0.07 15.53 9.62
C SER A 141 -0.56 14.72 10.74
N SER A 142 -1.30 13.66 10.38
CA SER A 142 -1.83 12.70 11.35
C SER A 142 -2.10 11.34 10.72
N PHE A 143 -2.08 10.28 11.53
CA PHE A 143 -2.62 8.99 11.12
C PHE A 143 -3.34 8.38 12.33
N ASN A 144 -4.66 8.26 12.26
CA ASN A 144 -5.46 7.86 13.43
C ASN A 144 -6.32 6.64 13.14
N SER A 145 -6.27 5.62 13.99
CA SER A 145 -7.27 4.55 13.98
C SER A 145 -8.61 5.06 14.53
N ALA A 146 -9.70 4.67 13.87
CA ALA A 146 -11.03 5.18 14.22
C ALA A 146 -11.53 4.67 15.59
N SER A 147 -11.19 3.42 15.93
CA SER A 147 -11.60 2.78 17.18
C SER A 147 -10.70 1.58 17.49
N ASP A 148 -10.59 1.24 18.78
CA ASP A 148 -10.08 -0.05 19.23
C ASP A 148 -11.03 -1.17 18.74
N GLY A 149 -10.46 -2.23 18.17
CA GLY A 149 -11.18 -3.28 17.45
C GLY A 149 -11.75 -2.84 16.09
N GLY A 150 -11.44 -1.64 15.61
CA GLY A 150 -11.82 -1.15 14.28
C GLY A 150 -10.92 -1.70 13.17
N THR A 151 -11.35 -1.55 11.92
CA THR A 151 -10.57 -1.97 10.74
C THR A 151 -10.06 -0.81 9.90
N THR A 152 -10.32 0.44 10.32
CA THR A 152 -10.00 1.63 9.54
C THR A 152 -9.12 2.62 10.30
N ALA A 153 -8.26 3.30 9.55
CA ALA A 153 -7.48 4.44 10.03
C ALA A 153 -7.42 5.52 8.94
N THR A 154 -7.44 6.79 9.34
CA THR A 154 -7.38 7.94 8.41
C THR A 154 -5.98 8.54 8.44
N LEU A 155 -5.30 8.49 7.30
CA LEU A 155 -4.04 9.18 7.05
C LEU A 155 -4.35 10.59 6.54
N THR A 156 -3.81 11.60 7.20
CA THR A 156 -3.88 12.99 6.78
C THR A 156 -2.48 13.46 6.38
N LEU A 157 -2.37 14.03 5.18
CA LEU A 157 -1.15 14.66 4.69
C LEU A 157 -1.14 16.17 4.99
N ALA A 158 0.03 16.78 4.95
CA ALA A 158 0.19 18.23 4.99
C ALA A 158 1.35 18.67 4.10
N GLY A 159 1.25 19.91 3.62
CA GLY A 159 2.18 20.49 2.65
C GLY A 159 1.94 19.97 1.24
N THR A 160 2.60 20.61 0.30
CA THR A 160 2.65 20.25 -1.12
C THR A 160 4.07 19.85 -1.53
N PRO A 161 4.26 19.15 -2.66
CA PRO A 161 5.61 18.91 -3.18
C PRO A 161 6.36 20.23 -3.42
N THR A 162 7.57 20.40 -2.85
CA THR A 162 8.40 21.63 -3.02
C THR A 162 8.87 21.83 -4.46
N THR A 163 8.88 20.75 -5.24
CA THR A 163 9.15 20.77 -6.67
C THR A 163 7.97 20.10 -7.35
N PRO A 164 7.36 20.71 -8.37
CA PRO A 164 6.29 20.08 -9.13
C PRO A 164 6.69 18.69 -9.60
N LEU A 165 5.77 17.74 -9.48
CA LEU A 165 6.01 16.39 -9.93
C LEU A 165 6.13 16.38 -11.47
N THR A 166 6.95 15.47 -11.99
CA THR A 166 7.05 15.23 -13.44
C THR A 166 6.42 13.91 -13.87
N ALA A 167 5.95 13.14 -12.87
CA ALA A 167 5.25 11.88 -12.98
C ALA A 167 4.61 11.57 -11.61
N ASN A 168 3.63 10.66 -11.58
CA ASN A 168 3.03 10.21 -10.33
C ASN A 168 4.09 9.63 -9.37
N GLU A 169 3.93 9.91 -8.08
CA GLU A 169 4.73 9.34 -7.00
C GLU A 169 3.89 8.35 -6.19
N THR A 170 4.36 7.12 -6.05
CA THR A 170 3.64 6.07 -5.31
C THR A 170 4.02 6.08 -3.83
N ILE A 171 3.03 6.33 -2.99
CA ILE A 171 3.16 6.25 -1.53
C ILE A 171 2.88 4.82 -1.08
N THR A 172 3.74 4.29 -0.21
CA THR A 172 3.58 2.95 0.35
C THR A 172 3.50 3.01 1.88
N VAL A 173 2.46 2.38 2.44
CA VAL A 173 2.23 2.27 3.88
C VAL A 173 2.10 0.81 4.30
N VAL A 174 2.76 0.44 5.39
CA VAL A 174 2.61 -0.87 6.06
C VAL A 174 2.20 -0.63 7.50
N ILE A 175 1.13 -1.28 7.95
CA ILE A 175 0.72 -1.25 9.35
C ILE A 175 1.51 -2.32 10.11
N LYS A 176 2.16 -1.92 11.20
CA LYS A 176 2.98 -2.82 12.02
C LYS A 176 2.12 -3.62 12.98
N ALA A 177 2.57 -4.83 13.31
CA ALA A 177 1.91 -5.72 14.27
C ALA A 177 1.59 -5.00 15.60
N ALA A 178 2.43 -4.05 16.04
CA ALA A 178 2.19 -3.28 17.26
C ALA A 178 0.93 -2.40 17.24
N ALA A 179 0.37 -2.11 16.06
CA ALA A 179 -0.90 -1.39 15.91
C ALA A 179 -2.11 -2.32 15.80
N LEU A 180 -1.88 -3.61 15.57
CA LEU A 180 -2.91 -4.60 15.27
C LEU A 180 -3.15 -5.53 16.47
N THR A 181 -4.27 -6.25 16.45
CA THR A 181 -4.53 -7.29 17.46
C THR A 181 -3.80 -8.59 17.15
N GLY A 182 -3.52 -8.86 15.88
CA GLY A 182 -2.69 -9.97 15.42
C GLY A 182 -1.19 -9.71 15.56
N ALA A 183 -0.41 -10.77 15.36
CA ALA A 183 1.04 -10.77 15.56
C ALA A 183 1.86 -10.42 14.30
N LEU A 184 1.21 -10.13 13.18
CA LEU A 184 1.86 -9.91 11.89
C LEU A 184 1.66 -8.48 11.40
N ASP A 185 2.68 -7.95 10.73
CA ASP A 185 2.55 -6.73 9.92
C ASP A 185 1.53 -6.96 8.79
N SER A 186 0.87 -5.90 8.35
CA SER A 186 0.01 -5.96 7.17
C SER A 186 0.82 -6.09 5.87
N GLY A 187 0.14 -6.49 4.80
CA GLY A 187 0.60 -6.21 3.44
C GLY A 187 0.73 -4.70 3.20
N ALA A 188 1.50 -4.34 2.16
CA ALA A 188 1.68 -2.95 1.75
C ALA A 188 0.41 -2.39 1.10
N ALA A 189 -0.06 -1.26 1.60
CA ALA A 189 -1.09 -0.44 0.98
C ALA A 189 -0.43 0.69 0.19
N THR A 190 -0.91 0.96 -1.02
CA THR A 190 -0.38 2.03 -1.87
C THR A 190 -1.47 2.97 -2.36
N PHE A 191 -1.10 4.22 -2.57
CA PHE A 191 -1.85 5.22 -3.35
C PHE A 191 -0.85 6.16 -4.02
N ASP A 192 -1.27 6.87 -5.05
CA ASP A 192 -0.41 7.79 -5.78
C ASP A 192 -0.68 9.25 -5.38
N ILE A 193 0.38 10.05 -5.31
CA ILE A 193 0.27 11.49 -5.55
C ILE A 193 0.45 11.70 -7.05
N ALA A 194 -0.63 12.06 -7.72
CA ALA A 194 -0.66 12.22 -9.16
C ALA A 194 -0.08 13.58 -9.57
N ASP A 195 0.78 13.55 -10.59
CA ASP A 195 1.22 14.74 -11.31
C ASP A 195 -0.01 15.44 -11.92
N GLU A 196 -0.09 16.76 -11.74
CA GLU A 196 -1.22 17.53 -12.22
C GLU A 196 -1.01 17.96 -13.68
N VAL A 197 -1.77 17.34 -14.59
CA VAL A 197 -1.76 17.74 -16.00
C VAL A 197 -2.43 19.11 -16.16
N VAL A 198 -1.62 20.15 -16.35
CA VAL A 198 -2.09 21.50 -16.66
C VAL A 198 -2.32 21.66 -18.17
N VAL A 199 -3.54 22.02 -18.56
CA VAL A 199 -3.84 22.38 -19.96
C VAL A 199 -4.04 23.89 -20.04
N ALA A 200 -3.27 24.54 -20.92
CA ALA A 200 -3.39 25.96 -21.22
C ALA A 200 -4.20 26.16 -22.50
N THR A 201 -5.26 26.96 -22.42
CA THR A 201 -6.12 27.29 -23.57
C THR A 201 -5.95 28.76 -23.94
N PRO A 202 -5.38 29.08 -25.12
CA PRO A 202 -5.25 30.46 -25.56
C PRO A 202 -6.56 30.99 -26.16
N SER A 203 -6.84 32.27 -25.89
CA SER A 203 -7.91 33.05 -26.52
C SER A 203 -7.38 34.44 -26.92
N PRO A 204 -7.50 34.85 -28.19
CA PRO A 204 -8.08 34.08 -29.28
C PRO A 204 -7.22 32.87 -29.64
N SER A 205 -7.85 31.82 -30.18
CA SER A 205 -7.15 30.62 -30.67
C SER A 205 -6.56 30.80 -32.06
N SER A 206 -6.87 31.92 -32.72
CA SER A 206 -6.37 32.31 -34.03
C SER A 206 -5.59 33.62 -33.92
N VAL A 207 -4.50 33.71 -34.70
CA VAL A 207 -3.75 34.95 -34.88
C VAL A 207 -4.47 35.88 -35.86
N ASP A 208 -4.37 37.19 -35.65
CA ASP A 208 -4.75 38.16 -36.69
C ASP A 208 -3.63 38.27 -37.72
N GLU A 209 -3.93 37.92 -38.97
CA GLU A 209 -2.97 37.87 -40.08
C GLU A 209 -2.63 39.30 -40.54
N SER A 210 -1.61 39.91 -39.94
CA SER A 210 -1.07 41.21 -40.34
C SER A 210 0.46 41.19 -40.42
N ASP A 211 1.05 42.10 -41.21
CA ASP A 211 2.49 42.12 -41.50
C ASP A 211 3.35 42.13 -40.23
N THR A 212 2.82 42.67 -39.13
CA THR A 212 3.42 42.62 -37.80
C THR A 212 2.36 42.21 -36.79
N LEU A 213 2.50 41.03 -36.18
CA LEU A 213 1.61 40.60 -35.10
C LEU A 213 1.72 41.61 -33.95
N ASN A 214 0.56 42.01 -33.42
CA ASN A 214 0.45 42.72 -32.16
C ASN A 214 -0.86 42.33 -31.48
N GLN A 215 -0.82 41.22 -30.75
CA GLN A 215 -2.03 40.60 -30.23
C GLN A 215 -1.86 40.16 -28.79
N VAL A 216 -2.91 40.34 -28.01
CA VAL A 216 -2.99 39.86 -26.63
C VAL A 216 -3.71 38.52 -26.62
N PHE A 217 -3.08 37.52 -26.01
CA PHE A 217 -3.65 36.22 -25.74
C PHE A 217 -4.00 36.13 -24.26
N THR A 218 -5.25 35.84 -23.95
CA THR A 218 -5.68 35.38 -22.64
C THR A 218 -5.47 33.87 -22.58
N ILE A 219 -4.64 33.42 -21.66
CA ILE A 219 -4.38 32.01 -21.41
C ILE A 219 -5.16 31.59 -20.18
N THR A 220 -6.09 30.65 -20.37
CA THR A 220 -6.83 30.01 -19.28
C THR A 220 -6.24 28.64 -19.00
N LEU A 221 -5.80 28.43 -17.77
CA LEU A 221 -5.34 27.14 -17.26
C LEU A 221 -6.54 26.34 -16.76
N THR A 222 -6.52 25.01 -16.92
CA THR A 222 -7.60 24.13 -16.45
C THR A 222 -7.81 24.16 -14.94
N LYS A 223 -6.86 24.69 -14.17
CA LYS A 223 -6.82 24.72 -12.71
C LYS A 223 -6.06 25.96 -12.22
N ASP A 224 -6.22 26.26 -10.93
CA ASP A 224 -5.57 27.39 -10.25
C ASP A 224 -4.07 27.09 -10.00
N GLN A 225 -3.29 27.14 -11.08
CA GLN A 225 -1.87 26.77 -11.12
C GLN A 225 -0.93 27.96 -10.92
N LEU A 226 -1.46 29.18 -11.00
CA LEU A 226 -0.73 30.38 -10.62
C LEU A 226 -0.97 30.61 -9.13
N THR A 227 0.08 30.55 -8.32
CA THR A 227 0.00 30.88 -6.90
C THR A 227 -0.11 32.39 -6.72
N ALA A 228 -0.48 32.91 -5.54
CA ALA A 228 -0.46 34.35 -5.28
C ALA A 228 0.92 34.99 -5.56
N ALA A 229 2.00 34.23 -5.41
CA ALA A 229 3.39 34.65 -5.64
C ALA A 229 3.81 34.62 -7.13
N SER A 230 3.10 33.90 -8.00
CA SER A 230 3.36 33.93 -9.45
C SER A 230 3.03 35.33 -9.99
N ASP A 231 4.05 36.17 -10.12
CA ASP A 231 4.00 37.52 -10.67
C ASP A 231 4.19 37.53 -12.20
N ALA A 232 4.09 38.71 -12.81
CA ALA A 232 4.22 38.87 -14.26
C ALA A 232 5.58 38.37 -14.78
N ASP A 233 6.66 38.66 -14.05
CA ASP A 233 8.02 38.36 -14.47
C ASP A 233 8.30 36.85 -14.42
N SER A 234 7.87 36.16 -13.35
CA SER A 234 7.99 34.70 -13.23
C SER A 234 7.14 33.96 -14.26
N ILE A 235 5.92 34.45 -14.54
CA ILE A 235 5.06 33.89 -15.60
C ILE A 235 5.72 34.09 -16.97
N GLU A 236 6.24 35.29 -17.28
CA GLU A 236 6.92 35.56 -18.56
C GLU A 236 8.15 34.65 -18.76
N ALA A 237 8.93 34.46 -17.70
CA ALA A 237 10.09 33.57 -17.71
C ALA A 237 9.71 32.11 -17.97
N ALA A 238 8.56 31.67 -17.45
CA ALA A 238 8.04 30.31 -17.61
C ALA A 238 7.40 30.04 -19.00
N ILE A 239 7.09 31.08 -19.78
CA ILE A 239 6.47 30.93 -21.10
C ILE A 239 7.52 30.54 -22.14
N THR A 240 7.25 29.48 -22.89
CA THR A 240 8.00 29.14 -24.11
C THR A 240 7.08 29.25 -25.32
N LEU A 241 7.58 29.86 -26.40
CA LEU A 241 6.89 29.95 -27.68
C LEU A 241 7.48 28.90 -28.64
N GLY A 242 6.62 28.18 -29.34
CA GLY A 242 7.02 27.17 -30.32
C GLY A 242 6.23 27.26 -31.62
N GLY A 243 6.72 26.55 -32.64
CA GLY A 243 6.14 26.58 -34.00
C GLY A 243 6.28 27.97 -34.61
N ASP A 244 5.21 28.45 -35.23
CA ASP A 244 5.20 29.75 -35.95
C ASP A 244 5.24 30.96 -35.00
N LEU A 245 5.14 30.76 -33.68
CA LEU A 245 5.35 31.80 -32.67
C LEU A 245 6.83 31.94 -32.25
N THR A 246 7.70 31.05 -32.74
CA THR A 246 9.13 31.08 -32.40
C THR A 246 9.76 32.37 -32.92
N GLY A 247 10.42 33.12 -32.05
CA GLY A 247 11.09 34.38 -32.41
C GLY A 247 10.24 35.64 -32.22
N LEU A 248 8.95 35.49 -31.87
CA LEU A 248 8.14 36.62 -31.44
C LEU A 248 8.62 37.16 -30.09
N THR A 249 8.41 38.46 -29.89
CA THR A 249 8.70 39.15 -28.64
C THR A 249 7.52 39.01 -27.69
N LYS A 250 7.80 38.53 -26.47
CA LYS A 250 6.87 38.59 -25.35
C LYS A 250 6.83 40.03 -24.84
N GLY A 251 5.65 40.64 -24.90
CA GLY A 251 5.37 41.94 -24.34
C GLY A 251 4.81 41.80 -22.93
N THR A 252 3.89 42.71 -22.57
CA THR A 252 3.28 42.73 -21.25
C THR A 252 2.61 41.39 -20.91
N VAL A 253 2.99 40.85 -19.75
CA VAL A 253 2.29 39.74 -19.10
C VAL A 253 1.49 40.29 -17.91
N GLU A 254 0.21 39.92 -17.83
CA GLU A 254 -0.65 40.32 -16.71
C GLU A 254 -1.41 39.11 -16.18
N LYS A 255 -1.22 38.81 -14.90
CA LYS A 255 -2.02 37.80 -14.20
C LYS A 255 -3.35 38.40 -13.75
N THR A 256 -4.46 37.80 -14.16
CA THR A 256 -5.81 38.28 -13.82
C THR A 256 -6.51 37.42 -12.78
N SER A 257 -6.13 36.15 -12.65
CA SER A 257 -6.56 35.25 -11.56
C SER A 257 -5.51 34.16 -11.29
N LEU A 258 -5.82 33.21 -10.42
CA LEU A 258 -4.96 32.03 -10.16
C LEU A 258 -4.95 31.03 -11.35
N SER A 259 -5.87 31.17 -12.30
CA SER A 259 -6.01 30.29 -13.47
C SER A 259 -5.97 31.04 -14.79
N VAL A 260 -5.77 32.37 -14.78
CA VAL A 260 -5.81 33.19 -15.99
C VAL A 260 -4.70 34.23 -15.98
N TYR A 261 -3.93 34.27 -17.08
CA TYR A 261 -3.01 35.36 -17.38
C TYR A 261 -3.18 35.81 -18.83
N THR A 262 -2.64 36.98 -19.15
CA THR A 262 -2.57 37.51 -20.50
C THR A 262 -1.12 37.67 -20.90
N ILE A 263 -0.82 37.50 -22.19
CA ILE A 263 0.47 37.80 -22.78
C ILE A 263 0.26 38.52 -24.10
N GLN A 264 0.94 39.66 -24.28
CA GLN A 264 1.02 40.33 -25.57
C GLN A 264 2.17 39.72 -26.38
N LEU A 265 1.91 39.28 -27.61
CA LEU A 265 2.94 38.85 -28.54
C LEU A 265 3.08 39.87 -29.67
N THR A 266 4.33 40.24 -29.97
CA THR A 266 4.65 41.19 -31.03
C THR A 266 5.78 40.68 -31.92
N GLY A 267 5.74 41.03 -33.21
CA GLY A 267 6.83 40.75 -34.15
C GLY A 267 6.33 40.33 -35.53
N ASP A 268 7.29 40.06 -36.41
CA ASP A 268 7.00 39.62 -37.77
C ASP A 268 6.65 38.13 -37.72
N LEU A 269 5.48 37.77 -38.23
CA LEU A 269 5.08 36.38 -38.37
C LEU A 269 5.47 35.91 -39.76
N ASP A 270 6.38 34.94 -39.85
CA ASP A 270 6.76 34.36 -41.14
C ASP A 270 5.58 33.50 -41.62
N TYR A 271 4.77 34.08 -42.52
CA TYR A 271 3.49 33.53 -42.97
C TYR A 271 3.63 32.08 -43.45
N SER A 272 3.19 31.17 -42.60
CA SER A 272 3.04 29.76 -42.90
C SER A 272 1.66 29.35 -42.39
N THR A 273 0.97 28.47 -43.11
CA THR A 273 -0.33 27.89 -42.72
C THR A 273 -0.19 26.95 -41.50
N GLY A 274 0.72 27.26 -40.59
CA GLY A 274 1.16 26.41 -39.50
C GLY A 274 0.43 26.71 -38.20
N SER A 275 0.97 26.15 -37.13
CA SER A 275 0.41 26.24 -35.80
C SER A 275 1.46 26.75 -34.83
N GLY A 276 1.03 27.65 -33.95
CA GLY A 276 1.81 28.13 -32.81
C GLY A 276 1.53 27.34 -31.54
N THR A 277 2.49 27.30 -30.63
CA THR A 277 2.27 26.81 -29.26
C THR A 277 2.77 27.83 -28.24
N ILE A 278 1.98 28.03 -27.19
CA ILE A 278 2.36 28.77 -25.98
C ILE A 278 2.36 27.75 -24.86
N THR A 279 3.53 27.44 -24.32
CA THR A 279 3.69 26.47 -23.23
C THR A 279 4.10 27.21 -21.97
N LEU A 280 3.48 26.86 -20.85
CA LEU A 280 3.85 27.37 -19.53
C LEU A 280 4.55 26.23 -18.76
N ALA A 281 5.82 26.42 -18.41
CA ALA A 281 6.55 25.48 -17.58
C ALA A 281 6.19 25.71 -16.11
N ALA A 282 5.30 24.88 -15.55
CA ALA A 282 4.87 24.99 -14.15
C ALA A 282 6.06 24.97 -13.17
N SER A 283 7.11 24.20 -13.48
CA SER A 283 8.36 24.13 -12.69
C SER A 283 9.15 25.44 -12.59
N GLN A 284 8.77 26.48 -13.35
CA GLN A 284 9.42 27.80 -13.35
C GLN A 284 8.55 28.89 -12.72
N LEU A 285 7.32 28.56 -12.32
CA LEU A 285 6.48 29.46 -11.56
C LEU A 285 6.93 29.45 -10.09
N MET A 286 6.84 30.60 -9.43
CA MET A 286 7.02 30.67 -7.98
C MET A 286 5.89 29.86 -7.32
N ASP A 287 6.25 28.72 -6.75
CA ASP A 287 5.37 28.00 -5.84
C ASP A 287 5.19 28.84 -4.56
N SER A 288 4.06 28.66 -3.91
CA SER A 288 3.55 29.43 -2.78
C SER A 288 4.46 29.50 -1.55
N GLU A 289 5.59 28.79 -1.53
CA GLU A 289 6.49 28.71 -0.38
C GLU A 289 7.84 29.42 -0.54
N ASP A 290 8.13 30.05 -1.69
CA ASP A 290 9.35 30.89 -1.90
C ASP A 290 9.09 32.42 -1.75
N ALA A 291 7.91 32.82 -1.26
CA ALA A 291 7.51 34.23 -1.07
C ALA A 291 7.38 34.67 0.40
#